data_AF-A0A532UUT4-F1
#
_entry.id   AF-A0A532UUT4-F1
#
_cell.length_a   1.000
_cell.length_b   1.000
_cell.length_c   1.000
_cell.angle_alpha   90.00
_cell.angle_beta   90.00
_cell.angle_gamma   90.00
#
_symmetry.space_group_name_H-M   'P 1'
#
loop_
_entity.id
_entity.type
_entity.pdbx_description
1 polymer ?
#
loop_
_entity_poly.entity_id
_entity_poly.type
_entity_poly.pdbx_seq_one_letter_code
_entity_poly.pdbx_strand_id
1 'polypeptide(L)'
;MTVQSLVDTIKQYVLLLYDRQWENWELLTIAAAATVLLIFMVAIRRRREKARFLRTNRIPKGRSIIGSRLGGDKKNRYVRQENVRRITKRLEKSDAEVEQLRLEIIERDQTEARFVREISVLTTANKQLQHEITELTVAAERLEHKGMLSGRFSEQKGAEPAAVNEPLRQEVLEREMPGGVGTGGRYEVQKRVEDEVKAKQCRQCGRWKALSEFHKNSSTKDGLASQCKKCKSEMRFAQNRA
;
A
#
# COMPACT_ATOMS: atom_id res chain seq x y z
N MET A 1 -26.20 -25.11 32.88
CA MET A 1 -25.68 -24.60 31.59
C MET A 1 -25.15 -23.21 31.83
N THR A 2 -23.85 -23.00 31.66
CA THR A 2 -23.21 -21.70 31.91
C THR A 2 -23.38 -20.81 30.68
N VAL A 3 -23.52 -19.50 30.89
CA VAL A 3 -23.66 -18.51 29.80
C VAL A 3 -22.50 -18.61 28.80
N GLN A 4 -21.32 -19.03 29.27
CA GLN A 4 -20.13 -19.25 28.44
C GLN A 4 -20.34 -20.34 27.37
N SER A 5 -21.02 -21.46 27.68
CA SER A 5 -21.23 -22.50 26.66
C SER A 5 -22.19 -22.04 25.57
N LEU A 6 -23.12 -21.14 25.88
CA LEU A 6 -24.08 -20.59 24.91
C LEU A 6 -23.39 -19.57 23.99
N VAL A 7 -22.48 -18.77 24.54
CA VAL A 7 -21.64 -17.85 23.77
C VAL A 7 -20.71 -18.59 22.81
N ASP A 8 -20.12 -19.72 23.23
CA ASP A 8 -19.23 -20.49 22.37
C ASP A 8 -19.97 -21.19 21.22
N THR A 9 -21.18 -21.71 21.48
CA THR A 9 -22.04 -22.25 20.42
C THR A 9 -22.46 -21.18 19.42
N ILE A 10 -22.78 -19.97 19.90
CA ILE A 10 -23.11 -18.84 19.04
C ILE A 10 -21.89 -18.41 18.21
N LYS A 11 -20.69 -18.36 18.80
CA LYS A 11 -19.44 -18.07 18.07
C LYS A 11 -19.19 -19.10 16.97
N GLN A 12 -19.33 -20.38 17.26
CA GLN A 12 -19.21 -21.44 16.25
C GLN A 12 -20.22 -21.27 15.11
N TYR A 13 -21.47 -20.92 15.43
CA TYR A 13 -22.51 -20.71 14.43
C TYR A 13 -22.25 -19.47 13.56
N VAL A 14 -21.79 -18.38 14.18
CA VAL A 14 -21.45 -17.13 13.47
C VAL A 14 -20.24 -17.33 12.57
N LEU A 15 -19.20 -18.04 13.00
CA LEU A 15 -18.03 -18.34 12.17
C LEU A 15 -18.41 -19.23 10.96
N LEU A 16 -19.27 -20.23 11.16
CA LEU A 16 -19.80 -21.06 10.07
C LEU A 16 -20.63 -20.27 9.04
N LEU A 17 -21.45 -19.33 9.50
CA LEU A 17 -22.22 -18.44 8.64
C LEU A 17 -21.33 -17.44 7.90
N TYR A 18 -20.27 -16.97 8.56
CA TYR A 18 -19.32 -16.02 7.99
C TYR A 18 -18.52 -16.65 6.85
N ASP A 19 -17.92 -17.83 7.05
CA ASP A 19 -17.15 -18.53 6.01
C ASP A 19 -18.01 -18.88 4.79
N ARG A 20 -19.24 -19.37 5.02
CA ARG A 20 -20.08 -19.90 3.93
C ARG A 20 -20.72 -18.82 3.05
N GLN A 21 -20.92 -17.61 3.57
CA GLN A 21 -21.39 -16.49 2.74
C GLN A 21 -20.24 -15.78 2.02
N TRP A 22 -19.05 -15.73 2.59
CA TRP A 22 -17.93 -14.95 2.06
C TRP A 22 -17.43 -15.40 0.67
N GLU A 23 -17.36 -16.71 0.40
CA GLU A 23 -16.87 -17.23 -0.89
C GLU A 23 -17.70 -16.73 -2.09
N ASN A 24 -19.02 -16.57 -1.92
CA ASN A 24 -19.89 -16.10 -2.99
C ASN A 24 -19.79 -14.59 -3.23
N TRP A 25 -19.53 -13.79 -2.18
CA TRP A 25 -19.38 -12.34 -2.30
C TRP A 25 -18.03 -11.95 -2.90
N GLU A 26 -16.96 -12.72 -2.66
CA GLU A 26 -15.66 -12.47 -3.31
C GLU A 26 -15.73 -12.66 -4.82
N LEU A 27 -16.37 -13.73 -5.30
CA LEU A 27 -16.53 -13.95 -6.75
C LEU A 27 -17.41 -12.88 -7.39
N LEU A 28 -18.48 -12.44 -6.71
CA LEU A 28 -19.35 -11.36 -7.18
C LEU A 28 -18.63 -10.01 -7.23
N THR A 29 -17.79 -9.69 -6.26
CA THR A 29 -17.03 -8.44 -6.23
C THR A 29 -15.92 -8.42 -7.28
N ILE A 30 -15.23 -9.54 -7.50
CA ILE A 30 -14.24 -9.68 -8.58
C ILE A 30 -14.92 -9.56 -9.94
N ALA A 31 -16.05 -10.22 -10.16
CA ALA A 31 -16.82 -10.11 -11.40
C ALA A 31 -17.35 -8.68 -11.64
N ALA A 32 -17.85 -8.02 -10.60
CA ALA A 32 -18.29 -6.62 -10.67
C ALA A 32 -17.12 -5.67 -11.00
N ALA A 33 -15.95 -5.85 -10.36
CA ALA A 33 -14.76 -5.07 -10.66
C ALA A 33 -14.27 -5.30 -12.11
N ALA A 34 -14.25 -6.55 -12.57
CA ALA A 34 -13.86 -6.90 -13.94
C ALA A 34 -14.80 -6.28 -14.99
N THR A 35 -16.12 -6.33 -14.76
CA THR A 35 -17.10 -5.72 -15.68
C THR A 35 -16.97 -4.19 -15.73
N VAL A 36 -16.74 -3.53 -14.60
CA VAL A 36 -16.48 -2.08 -14.56
C VAL A 36 -15.20 -1.72 -15.31
N LEU A 37 -14.13 -2.50 -15.14
CA LEU A 37 -12.88 -2.30 -15.88
C LEU A 37 -13.05 -2.51 -17.39
N LEU A 38 -13.82 -3.52 -17.82
CA LEU A 38 -14.14 -3.73 -19.24
C LEU A 38 -14.94 -2.57 -19.83
N ILE A 39 -15.97 -2.08 -19.12
CA ILE A 39 -16.75 -0.91 -19.54
C ILE A 39 -15.85 0.32 -19.64
N PHE A 40 -14.95 0.53 -18.67
CA PHE A 40 -13.99 1.62 -18.67
C PHE A 40 -13.00 1.53 -19.84
N MET A 41 -12.48 0.35 -20.12
CA MET A 41 -11.58 0.09 -21.26
C MET A 41 -12.29 0.32 -22.61
N VAL A 42 -13.53 -0.11 -22.75
CA VAL A 42 -14.37 0.18 -23.92
C VAL A 42 -14.66 1.68 -24.03
N ALA A 43 -14.96 2.37 -22.93
CA ALA A 43 -15.17 3.81 -22.92
C ALA A 43 -13.90 4.59 -23.32
N ILE A 44 -12.73 4.17 -22.84
CA ILE A 44 -11.44 4.75 -23.26
C ILE A 44 -11.19 4.49 -24.74
N ARG A 45 -11.42 3.26 -25.23
CA ARG A 45 -11.28 2.91 -26.65
C ARG A 45 -12.19 3.76 -27.52
N ARG A 46 -13.48 3.87 -27.17
CA ARG A 46 -14.46 4.74 -27.86
C ARG A 46 -14.06 6.21 -27.81
N ARG A 47 -13.52 6.70 -26.69
CA ARG A 47 -12.99 8.09 -26.60
C ARG A 47 -11.76 8.29 -27.49
N ARG A 48 -10.85 7.31 -27.55
CA ARG A 48 -9.68 7.33 -28.45
C ARG A 48 -10.08 7.24 -29.93
N GLU A 49 -11.12 6.49 -30.26
CA GLU A 49 -11.69 6.42 -31.62
C GLU A 49 -12.40 7.71 -32.01
N LYS A 50 -13.22 8.29 -31.13
CA LYS A 50 -13.81 9.62 -31.35
C LYS A 50 -12.74 10.71 -31.49
N ALA A 51 -11.65 10.64 -30.72
CA ALA A 51 -10.50 11.53 -30.87
C ALA A 51 -9.73 11.30 -32.19
N ARG A 52 -9.71 10.07 -32.72
CA ARG A 52 -9.15 9.75 -34.05
C ARG A 52 -10.08 10.23 -35.18
N PHE A 53 -11.39 10.08 -35.05
CA PHE A 53 -12.39 10.55 -36.03
C PHE A 53 -12.47 12.08 -36.10
N LEU A 54 -12.38 12.78 -34.96
CA LEU A 54 -12.27 14.24 -34.91
C LEU A 54 -10.91 14.76 -35.44
N ARG A 55 -9.88 13.91 -35.48
CA ARG A 55 -8.60 14.20 -36.17
C ARG A 55 -8.69 14.00 -37.68
N THR A 56 -9.44 13.01 -38.16
CA THR A 56 -9.60 12.76 -39.60
C THR A 56 -10.61 13.70 -40.27
N ASN A 57 -11.61 14.19 -39.52
CA ASN A 57 -12.63 15.12 -40.05
C ASN A 57 -12.31 16.61 -39.81
N ARG A 58 -11.09 16.94 -39.36
CA ARG A 58 -10.51 18.28 -39.43
C ARG A 58 -9.36 18.38 -40.44
N ILE A 59 -9.43 17.60 -41.51
CA ILE A 59 -8.74 17.93 -42.75
C ILE A 59 -9.80 18.51 -43.69
N PRO A 60 -9.87 19.85 -43.87
CA PRO A 60 -10.68 20.41 -44.93
C PRO A 60 -10.06 19.93 -46.26
N LYS A 61 -10.71 18.98 -46.92
CA LYS A 61 -10.43 18.70 -48.33
C LYS A 61 -10.94 19.88 -49.13
N GLY A 62 -10.02 20.61 -49.76
CA GLY A 62 -10.33 21.55 -50.83
C GLY A 62 -10.54 23.01 -50.40
N ARG A 63 -9.44 23.71 -50.12
CA ARG A 63 -9.21 24.98 -50.84
C ARG A 63 -7.90 24.83 -51.59
N SER A 64 -8.02 24.83 -52.92
CA SER A 64 -6.93 25.14 -53.82
C SER A 64 -6.36 26.48 -53.38
N ILE A 65 -5.17 26.48 -52.79
CA ILE A 65 -4.38 27.70 -52.61
C ILE A 65 -3.51 27.81 -53.86
N ILE A 66 -4.14 28.29 -54.92
CA ILE A 66 -3.46 29.17 -55.86
C ILE A 66 -2.99 30.38 -55.03
N GLY A 67 -1.67 30.56 -55.00
CA GLY A 67 -0.98 31.81 -54.71
C GLY A 67 -1.48 32.64 -53.52
N SER A 68 -0.94 32.41 -52.32
CA SER A 68 -0.82 33.49 -51.35
C SER A 68 0.29 33.22 -50.33
N ARG A 69 1.41 33.91 -50.53
CA ARG A 69 2.46 34.25 -49.56
C ARG A 69 3.10 33.07 -48.81
N LEU A 70 4.12 32.49 -49.45
CA LEU A 70 5.26 31.83 -48.80
C LEU A 70 6.07 32.85 -47.98
N GLY A 71 5.52 33.32 -46.86
CA GLY A 71 6.13 34.37 -46.03
C GLY A 71 5.76 34.29 -44.55
N GLY A 72 5.50 33.09 -44.03
CA GLY A 72 5.15 32.85 -42.61
C GLY A 72 6.20 32.01 -41.88
N ASP A 73 7.10 32.70 -41.18
CA ASP A 73 7.92 32.27 -40.04
C ASP A 73 8.70 30.94 -40.09
N LYS A 74 9.89 30.97 -40.73
CA LYS A 74 10.99 30.01 -40.49
C LYS A 74 11.29 29.83 -38.99
N LYS A 75 11.07 30.88 -38.18
CA LYS A 75 11.27 30.92 -36.72
C LYS A 75 10.38 29.91 -35.99
N ASN A 76 9.13 29.73 -36.41
CA ASN A 76 8.17 28.84 -35.74
C ASN A 76 8.47 27.35 -36.00
N ARG A 77 9.03 27.03 -37.18
CA ARG A 77 9.49 25.68 -37.52
C ARG A 77 10.70 25.25 -36.68
N TYR A 78 11.66 26.17 -36.49
CA TYR A 78 12.83 25.93 -35.64
C TYR A 78 12.44 25.70 -34.18
N VAL A 79 11.59 26.56 -33.61
CA VAL A 79 11.10 26.43 -32.23
C VAL A 79 10.37 25.10 -32.01
N ARG A 80 9.54 24.66 -32.98
CA ARG A 80 8.87 23.35 -32.90
C ARG A 80 9.87 22.19 -32.94
N GLN A 81 10.88 22.25 -33.80
CA GLN A 81 11.90 21.20 -33.90
C GLN A 81 12.76 21.12 -32.63
N GLU A 82 13.09 22.27 -32.04
CA GLU A 82 13.83 22.34 -30.78
C GLU A 82 13.01 21.80 -29.59
N ASN A 83 11.71 22.13 -29.52
CA ASN A 83 10.82 21.58 -28.50
C ASN A 83 10.70 20.06 -28.61
N VAL A 84 10.61 19.50 -29.81
CA VAL A 84 10.60 18.04 -30.02
C VAL A 84 11.91 17.43 -29.51
N ARG A 85 13.08 18.01 -29.85
CA ARG A 85 14.38 17.52 -29.35
C ARG A 85 14.49 17.57 -27.83
N ARG A 86 13.95 18.61 -27.18
CA ARG A 86 13.94 18.69 -25.71
C ARG A 86 13.06 17.60 -25.10
N ILE A 87 11.92 17.31 -25.72
CA ILE A 87 11.02 16.25 -25.26
C ILE A 87 11.65 14.88 -25.46
N THR A 88 12.26 14.58 -26.61
CA THR A 88 12.91 13.29 -26.84
C THR A 88 14.05 13.05 -25.86
N LYS A 89 14.90 14.04 -25.60
CA LYS A 89 15.96 13.94 -24.57
C LYS A 89 15.42 13.67 -23.17
N ARG A 90 14.25 14.25 -22.82
CA ARG A 90 13.60 13.97 -21.52
C ARG A 90 13.05 12.55 -21.48
N LEU A 91 12.46 12.08 -22.58
CA LEU A 91 11.97 10.70 -22.69
C LEU A 91 13.12 9.70 -22.57
N GLU A 92 14.20 9.88 -23.32
CA GLU A 92 15.40 9.03 -23.24
C GLU A 92 15.98 8.99 -21.82
N LYS A 93 16.00 10.14 -21.12
CA LYS A 93 16.44 10.19 -19.72
C LYS A 93 15.50 9.39 -18.80
N SER A 94 14.18 9.58 -18.93
CA SER A 94 13.20 8.84 -18.15
C SER A 94 13.23 7.34 -18.45
N ASP A 95 13.47 6.94 -19.70
CA ASP A 95 13.61 5.53 -20.08
C ASP A 95 14.85 4.92 -19.40
N ALA A 96 15.98 5.65 -19.35
CA ALA A 96 17.17 5.20 -18.61
C ALA A 96 16.92 5.07 -17.09
N GLU A 97 16.19 6.03 -16.49
CA GLU A 97 15.78 5.96 -15.07
C GLU A 97 14.88 4.73 -14.81
N VAL A 98 13.97 4.41 -15.72
CA VAL A 98 13.10 3.22 -15.62
C VAL A 98 13.90 1.93 -15.73
N GLU A 99 14.87 1.84 -16.65
CA GLU A 99 15.71 0.64 -16.76
C GLU A 99 16.59 0.45 -15.52
N GLN A 100 17.12 1.54 -14.94
CA GLN A 100 17.85 1.45 -13.68
C GLN A 100 16.96 0.88 -12.56
N LEU A 101 15.75 1.41 -12.39
CA LEU A 101 14.81 0.91 -11.38
C LEU A 101 14.43 -0.55 -11.60
N ARG A 102 14.33 -1.00 -12.85
CA ARG A 102 14.07 -2.43 -13.15
C ARG A 102 15.21 -3.32 -12.68
N LEU A 103 16.46 -2.91 -12.88
CA LEU A 103 17.62 -3.67 -12.39
C LEU A 103 17.64 -3.74 -10.87
N GLU A 104 17.33 -2.63 -10.19
CA GLU A 104 17.21 -2.59 -8.72
C GLU A 104 16.10 -3.52 -8.20
N ILE A 105 14.97 -3.60 -8.90
CA ILE A 105 13.89 -4.55 -8.55
C ILE A 105 14.37 -6.00 -8.71
N ILE A 106 15.01 -6.34 -9.82
CA ILE A 106 15.53 -7.70 -10.06
C ILE A 106 16.54 -8.10 -8.97
N GLU A 107 17.42 -7.19 -8.56
CA GLU A 107 18.37 -7.45 -7.48
C GLU A 107 17.65 -7.71 -6.16
N ARG A 108 16.64 -6.89 -5.82
CA ARG A 108 15.82 -7.09 -4.62
C ARG A 108 15.08 -8.43 -4.64
N ASP A 109 14.47 -8.79 -5.76
CA ASP A 109 13.76 -10.07 -5.93
C ASP A 109 14.72 -11.26 -5.71
N GLN A 110 15.97 -11.16 -6.18
CA GLN A 110 16.99 -12.17 -5.94
C GLN A 110 17.38 -12.27 -4.45
N THR A 111 17.51 -11.13 -3.76
CA THR A 111 17.79 -11.14 -2.32
C THR A 111 16.64 -11.68 -1.50
N GLU A 112 15.39 -11.34 -1.86
CA GLU A 112 14.20 -11.88 -1.22
C GLU A 112 14.12 -13.40 -1.43
N ALA A 113 14.35 -13.88 -2.64
CA ALA A 113 14.39 -15.31 -2.92
C ALA A 113 15.48 -16.04 -2.12
N ARG A 114 16.62 -15.40 -1.85
CA ARG A 114 17.67 -15.95 -0.98
C ARG A 114 17.18 -16.05 0.46
N PHE A 115 16.63 -14.98 1.01
CA PHE A 115 16.11 -14.97 2.38
C PHE A 115 14.98 -15.99 2.57
N VAL A 116 14.08 -16.12 1.61
CA VAL A 116 13.00 -17.13 1.64
C VAL A 116 13.58 -18.55 1.73
N ARG A 117 14.65 -18.86 0.99
CA ARG A 117 15.33 -20.16 1.10
C ARG A 117 15.96 -20.36 2.47
N GLU A 118 16.69 -19.37 2.99
CA GLU A 118 17.31 -19.45 4.31
C GLU A 118 16.26 -19.65 5.42
N ILE A 119 15.16 -18.90 5.37
CA ILE A 119 14.03 -19.06 6.30
C ILE A 119 13.44 -20.47 6.20
N SER A 120 13.31 -21.03 5.00
CA SER A 120 12.78 -22.38 4.84
C SER A 120 13.68 -23.43 5.50
N VAL A 121 15.00 -23.32 5.35
CA VAL A 121 16.00 -24.20 5.97
C VAL A 121 15.95 -24.08 7.51
N LEU A 122 15.92 -22.85 8.03
CA LEU A 122 15.82 -22.61 9.47
C LEU A 122 14.50 -23.13 10.04
N THR A 123 13.40 -22.99 9.29
CA THR A 123 12.10 -23.52 9.70
C THR A 123 12.12 -25.04 9.78
N THR A 124 12.74 -25.74 8.83
CA THR A 124 12.88 -27.19 8.89
C THR A 124 13.78 -27.64 10.05
N ALA A 125 14.89 -26.95 10.29
CA ALA A 125 15.79 -27.25 11.40
C ALA A 125 15.11 -27.03 12.77
N ASN A 126 14.35 -25.94 12.92
CA ASN A 126 13.58 -25.68 14.14
C ASN A 126 12.54 -26.78 14.41
N LYS A 127 11.85 -27.27 13.37
CA LYS A 127 10.90 -28.39 13.50
C LYS A 127 11.60 -29.68 13.96
N GLN A 128 12.80 -29.95 13.44
CA GLN A 128 13.60 -31.10 13.85
C GLN A 128 14.03 -31.00 15.31
N LEU A 129 14.56 -29.84 15.73
CA LEU A 129 14.94 -29.61 17.13
C LEU A 129 13.73 -29.73 18.06
N GLN A 130 12.56 -29.23 17.67
CA GLN A 130 11.33 -29.42 18.44
C GLN A 130 10.98 -30.90 18.62
N HIS A 131 11.11 -31.70 17.56
CA HIS A 131 10.90 -33.15 17.63
C HIS A 131 11.90 -33.82 18.59
N GLU A 132 13.19 -33.52 18.47
CA GLU A 132 14.23 -34.06 19.36
C GLU A 132 13.99 -33.69 20.83
N ILE A 133 13.61 -32.43 21.10
CA ILE A 133 13.24 -31.99 22.45
C ILE A 133 12.07 -32.82 22.96
N THR A 134 11.02 -33.02 22.16
CA THR A 134 9.86 -33.81 22.58
C THR A 134 10.19 -35.29 22.84
N GLU A 135 11.11 -35.87 22.07
CA GLU A 135 11.57 -37.24 22.31
C GLU A 135 12.36 -37.35 23.61
N LEU A 136 13.24 -36.39 23.88
CA LEU A 136 14.03 -36.33 25.11
C LEU A 136 13.16 -36.09 26.34
N THR A 137 12.13 -35.23 26.25
CA THR A 137 11.20 -35.00 27.36
C THR A 137 10.41 -36.26 27.69
N VAL A 138 9.88 -36.96 26.68
CA VAL A 138 9.16 -38.23 26.88
C VAL A 138 10.09 -39.31 27.44
N ALA A 139 11.35 -39.36 27.00
CA ALA A 139 12.34 -40.29 27.55
C ALA A 139 12.65 -40.00 29.03
N ALA A 140 12.78 -38.73 29.41
CA ALA A 140 12.98 -38.31 30.79
C ALA A 140 11.80 -38.70 31.69
N GLU A 141 10.56 -38.40 31.28
CA GLU A 141 9.34 -38.80 32.01
C GLU A 141 9.24 -40.32 32.22
N ARG A 142 9.63 -41.11 31.20
CA ARG A 142 9.68 -42.59 31.31
C ARG A 142 10.71 -43.07 32.33
N LEU A 143 11.85 -42.40 32.44
CA LEU A 143 12.87 -42.73 33.43
C LEU A 143 12.42 -42.34 34.84
N GLU A 144 11.76 -41.19 35.01
CA GLU A 144 11.15 -40.79 36.28
C GLU A 144 10.10 -41.81 36.75
N HIS A 145 9.20 -42.25 35.85
CA HIS A 145 8.21 -43.28 36.17
C HIS A 145 8.87 -44.63 36.53
N LYS A 146 9.99 -45.00 35.90
CA LYS A 146 10.76 -46.21 36.27
C LYS A 146 11.49 -46.05 37.61
N GLY A 147 11.99 -44.86 37.93
CA GLY A 147 12.61 -44.53 39.21
C GLY A 147 11.61 -44.53 40.38
N MET A 148 10.38 -44.06 40.15
CA MET A 148 9.28 -44.15 41.12
C MET A 148 8.88 -45.60 41.44
N LEU A 149 9.10 -46.54 40.52
CA LEU A 149 8.87 -47.97 40.77
C LEU A 149 9.99 -48.65 41.60
N SER A 150 11.15 -48.01 41.80
CA SER A 150 12.28 -48.58 42.55
C SER A 150 12.65 -47.83 43.84
N GLY A 151 12.16 -46.61 44.06
CA GLY A 151 12.50 -45.81 45.23
C GLY A 151 11.29 -45.15 45.89
N ARG A 152 10.86 -45.70 47.04
CA ARG A 152 9.99 -45.00 47.99
C ARG A 152 10.82 -43.89 48.66
N PHE A 153 11.01 -42.75 48.00
CA PHE A 153 11.50 -41.53 48.63
C PHE A 153 10.57 -40.38 48.30
N SER A 154 9.94 -39.89 49.37
CA SER A 154 9.06 -38.75 49.40
C SER A 154 9.88 -37.49 49.20
N GLU A 155 9.67 -36.74 48.12
CA GLU A 155 10.11 -35.34 48.08
C GLU A 155 9.14 -34.50 47.25
N GLN A 156 8.54 -33.53 47.95
CA GLN A 156 7.74 -32.45 47.41
C GLN A 156 8.65 -31.43 46.72
N LYS A 157 8.30 -31.03 45.49
CA LYS A 157 8.61 -29.76 44.77
C LYS A 157 8.20 -30.02 43.32
N GLY A 158 7.44 -29.20 42.59
CA GLY A 158 7.22 -27.78 42.66
C GLY A 158 7.41 -27.24 41.23
N ALA A 159 6.35 -26.67 40.66
CA ALA A 159 6.30 -25.89 39.42
C ALA A 159 6.53 -26.63 38.07
N GLU A 160 5.39 -26.86 37.43
CA GLU A 160 5.09 -26.96 36.00
C GLU A 160 5.98 -26.04 35.12
N PRO A 161 6.69 -26.56 34.09
CA PRO A 161 7.30 -25.69 33.09
C PRO A 161 6.21 -25.20 32.12
N ALA A 162 5.73 -23.99 32.39
CA ALA A 162 4.85 -23.24 31.51
C ALA A 162 5.43 -23.12 30.09
N ALA A 163 4.62 -23.56 29.13
CA ALA A 163 4.45 -23.00 27.79
C ALA A 163 5.63 -22.17 27.23
N VAL A 164 6.60 -22.83 26.59
CA VAL A 164 7.50 -22.18 25.61
C VAL A 164 6.97 -22.45 24.20
N ASN A 165 5.82 -21.86 23.88
CA ASN A 165 5.42 -21.49 22.52
C ASN A 165 4.02 -20.86 22.55
N GLU A 166 3.90 -19.71 23.21
CA GLU A 166 2.87 -18.77 22.83
C GLU A 166 3.31 -18.16 21.49
N PRO A 167 2.55 -18.30 20.39
CA PRO A 167 2.97 -17.77 19.11
C PRO A 167 2.98 -16.24 19.21
N LEU A 168 4.10 -15.65 18.80
CA LEU A 168 4.26 -14.22 18.50
C LEU A 168 3.15 -13.76 17.52
N ARG A 169 1.97 -13.46 18.05
CA ARG A 169 0.79 -12.99 17.31
C ARG A 169 -0.02 -12.02 18.17
N GLN A 170 0.64 -11.10 18.86
CA GLN A 170 -0.06 -9.97 19.48
C GLN A 170 0.89 -8.82 19.78
N GLU A 171 1.49 -8.24 18.72
CA GLU A 171 2.16 -6.94 18.87
C GLU A 171 2.24 -6.11 17.57
N VAL A 172 1.22 -6.22 16.69
CA VAL A 172 1.16 -5.40 15.46
C VAL A 172 -0.17 -4.65 15.26
N LEU A 173 -1.16 -4.78 16.13
CA LEU A 173 -2.41 -4.04 15.92
C LEU A 173 -2.99 -3.50 17.23
N GLU A 174 -2.54 -2.30 17.61
CA GLU A 174 -3.34 -1.28 18.32
C GLU A 174 -2.51 0.00 18.49
N ARG A 175 -2.30 0.71 17.37
CA ARG A 175 -2.20 2.17 17.41
C ARG A 175 -3.45 2.73 16.77
N GLU A 176 -4.57 2.56 17.45
CA GLU A 176 -5.76 3.36 17.19
C GLU A 176 -5.41 4.83 17.47
N MET A 177 -5.56 5.66 16.44
CA MET A 177 -5.53 7.10 16.62
C MET A 177 -6.87 7.55 17.22
N PRO A 178 -6.89 8.31 18.33
CA PRO A 178 -8.15 8.83 18.84
C PRO A 178 -8.69 9.89 17.87
N GLY A 179 -9.88 9.61 17.32
CA GLY A 179 -10.74 10.62 16.73
C GLY A 179 -11.21 11.59 17.82
N GLY A 180 -10.56 12.75 17.89
CA GLY A 180 -11.01 13.88 18.71
C GLY A 180 -11.74 14.91 17.84
N VAL A 181 -13.07 14.97 17.97
CA VAL A 181 -13.84 16.16 17.60
C VAL A 181 -13.51 17.25 18.61
N GLY A 182 -12.76 18.26 18.19
CA GLY A 182 -12.32 19.37 19.04
C GLY A 182 -12.29 20.67 18.25
N THR A 183 -13.19 21.56 18.62
CA THR A 183 -13.33 22.92 18.12
C THR A 183 -12.11 23.78 18.49
N GLY A 184 -11.62 24.56 17.54
CA GLY A 184 -10.86 25.79 17.81
C GLY A 184 -9.41 25.67 18.28
N GLY A 185 -8.47 25.90 17.34
CA GLY A 185 -7.29 26.70 17.62
C GLY A 185 -5.93 25.98 17.70
N ARG A 186 -4.94 26.70 17.15
CA ARG A 186 -3.49 26.56 17.34
C ARG A 186 -2.75 25.50 16.51
N TYR A 187 -1.86 26.03 15.68
CA TYR A 187 -0.96 25.35 14.74
C TYR A 187 0.18 24.69 15.52
N GLU A 188 -0.02 23.43 15.90
CA GLU A 188 1.03 22.59 16.48
C GLU A 188 1.72 21.79 15.37
N VAL A 189 2.96 22.17 15.08
CA VAL A 189 3.88 21.40 14.25
C VAL A 189 4.43 20.29 15.13
N GLN A 190 3.89 19.08 15.01
CA GLN A 190 4.35 17.95 15.81
C GLN A 190 5.52 17.24 15.11
N LYS A 191 6.66 17.14 15.82
CA LYS A 191 7.88 16.48 15.38
C LYS A 191 7.72 14.97 15.63
N ARG A 192 7.50 14.16 14.60
CA ARG A 192 7.60 12.68 14.74
C ARG A 192 9.07 12.31 14.69
N VAL A 193 9.50 11.55 15.69
CA VAL A 193 10.85 11.01 15.81
C VAL A 193 10.88 9.74 14.98
N GLU A 194 11.46 9.81 13.78
CA GLU A 194 12.15 8.70 13.08
C GLU A 194 12.69 9.10 11.69
N ASP A 195 12.28 10.26 11.17
CA ASP A 195 13.05 11.04 10.20
C ASP A 195 12.71 12.51 10.46
N GLU A 196 13.62 13.46 10.23
CA GLU A 196 13.40 14.90 10.46
C GLU A 196 12.35 15.55 9.51
N VAL A 197 11.37 14.77 9.02
CA VAL A 197 10.34 15.23 8.12
C VAL A 197 9.27 15.96 8.91
N LYS A 198 9.41 17.29 8.96
CA LYS A 198 8.34 18.18 9.44
C LYS A 198 7.05 17.94 8.62
N ALA A 199 5.93 17.81 9.31
CA ALA A 199 4.62 17.59 8.70
C ALA A 199 3.58 18.60 9.21
N LYS A 200 2.56 18.87 8.38
CA LYS A 200 1.45 19.78 8.65
C LYS A 200 0.13 19.16 8.23
N GLN A 201 -0.93 19.41 9.00
CA GLN A 201 -2.29 18.96 8.66
C GLN A 201 -2.96 19.91 7.66
N CYS A 202 -3.57 19.37 6.61
CA CYS A 202 -4.36 20.13 5.63
C CYS A 202 -5.76 20.46 6.17
N ARG A 203 -6.17 21.72 6.16
CA ARG A 203 -7.53 22.11 6.60
C ARG A 203 -8.67 21.62 5.72
N GLN A 204 -8.41 21.39 4.43
CA GLN A 204 -9.46 20.96 3.50
C GLN A 204 -9.73 19.46 3.59
N CYS A 205 -8.69 18.63 3.73
CA CYS A 205 -8.82 17.18 3.68
C CYS A 205 -8.49 16.49 5.02
N GLY A 206 -8.09 17.22 6.05
CA GLY A 206 -7.79 16.70 7.40
C GLY A 206 -6.51 15.84 7.52
N ARG A 207 -5.80 15.56 6.43
CA ARG A 207 -4.64 14.65 6.41
C ARG A 207 -3.33 15.37 6.77
N TRP A 208 -2.48 14.71 7.54
CA TRP A 208 -1.08 15.09 7.79
C TRP A 208 -0.21 14.82 6.57
N LYS A 209 0.56 15.81 6.15
CA LYS A 209 1.38 15.78 4.94
C LYS A 209 2.72 16.45 5.19
N ALA A 210 3.75 16.05 4.45
CA ALA A 210 5.06 16.72 4.50
C ALA A 210 4.93 18.21 4.14
N LEU A 211 5.79 19.07 4.72
CA LEU A 211 5.76 20.51 4.41
C LEU A 211 5.95 20.80 2.91
N SER A 212 6.64 19.92 2.18
CA SER A 212 6.84 19.99 0.73
C SER A 212 5.55 19.88 -0.08
N GLU A 213 4.47 19.33 0.50
CA GLU A 213 3.15 19.24 -0.12
C GLU A 213 2.31 20.53 0.00
N PHE A 214 2.83 21.55 0.66
CA PHE A 214 2.16 22.84 0.83
C PHE A 214 2.82 23.91 -0.05
N HIS A 215 2.04 24.93 -0.44
CA HIS A 215 2.60 26.13 -1.07
C HIS A 215 3.20 27.05 0.00
N LYS A 216 4.28 27.76 -0.35
CA LYS A 216 4.81 28.84 0.49
C LYS A 216 3.77 29.95 0.60
N ASN A 217 3.55 30.44 1.81
CA ASN A 217 2.69 31.58 2.08
C ASN A 217 3.29 32.43 3.20
N SER A 218 3.86 33.58 2.83
CA SER A 218 4.49 34.48 3.80
C SER A 218 3.51 35.18 4.74
N SER A 219 2.21 35.15 4.44
CA SER A 219 1.18 35.75 5.31
C SER A 219 0.80 34.87 6.50
N THR A 220 1.28 33.62 6.57
CA THR A 220 1.03 32.73 7.72
C THR A 220 2.28 32.62 8.58
N LYS A 221 2.07 32.46 9.89
CA LYS A 221 3.15 32.37 10.90
C LYS A 221 4.15 31.23 10.62
N ASP A 222 3.69 30.18 9.97
CA ASP A 222 4.48 29.00 9.60
C ASP A 222 5.04 29.05 8.16
N GLY A 223 4.80 30.13 7.42
CA GLY A 223 5.29 30.31 6.05
C GLY A 223 4.65 29.38 5.01
N LEU A 224 3.58 28.66 5.36
CA LEU A 224 2.95 27.63 4.52
C LEU A 224 1.43 27.80 4.44
N ALA A 225 0.88 27.52 3.25
CA ALA A 225 -0.56 27.53 3.03
C ALA A 225 -1.33 26.59 4.00
N SER A 226 -2.56 26.94 4.33
CA SER A 226 -3.44 26.12 5.19
C SER A 226 -3.98 24.87 4.51
N GLN A 227 -3.88 24.79 3.18
CA GLN A 227 -4.34 23.69 2.35
C GLN A 227 -3.18 23.10 1.55
N CYS A 228 -3.22 21.79 1.31
CA CYS A 228 -2.20 21.12 0.49
C CYS A 228 -2.36 21.46 -1.01
N LYS A 229 -1.30 21.26 -1.78
CA LYS A 229 -1.26 21.49 -3.24
C LYS A 229 -2.41 20.82 -4.00
N LYS A 230 -2.76 19.58 -3.63
CA LYS A 230 -3.86 18.82 -4.26
C LYS A 230 -5.21 19.52 -4.08
N CYS A 231 -5.61 19.78 -2.84
CA CYS A 231 -6.86 20.49 -2.53
C CYS A 231 -6.93 21.86 -3.21
N LYS A 232 -5.81 22.60 -3.25
CA LYS A 232 -5.76 23.89 -3.93
C LYS A 232 -5.92 23.77 -5.45
N SER A 233 -5.38 22.71 -6.06
CA SER A 233 -5.61 22.44 -7.49
C SER A 233 -7.06 22.08 -7.78
N GLU A 234 -7.68 21.22 -6.97
CA GLU A 234 -9.09 20.82 -7.11
C GLU A 234 -10.02 22.03 -7.02
N MET A 235 -9.76 22.91 -6.05
CA MET A 235 -10.52 24.17 -5.89
C MET A 235 -10.39 25.08 -7.12
N ARG A 236 -9.17 25.25 -7.67
CA ARG A 236 -8.96 26.03 -8.89
C ARG A 236 -9.68 25.44 -10.10
N PHE A 237 -9.70 24.11 -10.24
CA PHE A 237 -10.44 23.45 -11.31
C PHE A 237 -11.96 23.62 -11.17
N ALA A 238 -12.48 23.62 -9.93
CA ALA A 238 -13.89 23.89 -9.68
C ALA A 238 -14.26 25.34 -10.02
N GLN A 239 -13.42 26.32 -9.65
CA GLN A 239 -13.64 27.74 -9.94
C GLN A 239 -13.59 28.07 -11.43
N ASN A 240 -12.72 27.42 -12.21
CA ASN A 240 -12.61 27.65 -13.65
C ASN A 240 -13.70 26.97 -14.50
N ARG A 241 -14.59 26.18 -13.87
CA ARG A 241 -15.72 25.50 -14.53
C ARG A 241 -17.05 26.21 -14.31
N ALA A 242 -17.11 27.16 -13.39
CA ALA A 242 -18.24 28.07 -13.19
C ALA A 242 -18.04 29.32 -14.05
#